data_AF-A0A3B9W8Z0-F1
#
_entry.id   AF-A0A3B9W8Z0-F1
#
_cell.length_a   1.000
_cell.length_b   1.000
_cell.length_c   1.000
_cell.angle_alpha   90.00
_cell.angle_beta   90.00
_cell.angle_gamma   90.00
#
_symmetry.space_group_name_H-M   'P 1'
#
loop_
_entity.id
_entity.type
_entity.pdbx_description
1 polymer ?
#
loop_
_entity_poly.entity_id
_entity_poly.type
_entity_poly.pdbx_seq_one_letter_code
_entity_poly.pdbx_strand_id
1 'polypeptide(L)'
;MYKEQYLPRKDWLSWITSHVPMISGHEQAQQRCLRECAMTEELMNFVLLPLATMIWQRYHQCEKKPFIVGIAGCVAVGKSTLARALHVLLAAWVGDDLVAYCSTDDFLYPNAALDSQGLSHRKGFPDSYDLTAMRSCFQSIRRGEAVTTPVYSHASYDRLTDQQRHINQPSLLIVEGVNALSWGVEISCVDWGVFLEADLMAIEGWFIRRAEQLAVTEWTDPSVYFYGLSRLYPEQLREYLMRVWQDTNLLNYEENIVVERSLADCIITKNADHSLRGVWLRGT
;
A
#
# COMPACT_ATOMS: atom_id res chain seq x y z
N MET A 1 -11.29 -22.53 -1.74
CA MET A 1 -12.19 -21.52 -2.32
C MET A 1 -13.11 -20.98 -1.23
N TYR A 2 -13.30 -19.67 -1.15
CA TYR A 2 -14.17 -19.03 -0.14
C TYR A 2 -15.50 -18.63 -0.78
N LYS A 3 -16.58 -18.57 0.01
CA LYS A 3 -17.81 -17.89 -0.42
C LYS A 3 -17.62 -16.38 -0.30
N GLU A 4 -18.26 -15.63 -1.19
CA GLU A 4 -18.33 -14.18 -1.05
C GLU A 4 -19.09 -13.83 0.23
N GLN A 5 -18.44 -13.09 1.13
CA GLN A 5 -19.03 -12.76 2.43
C GLN A 5 -18.31 -11.59 3.11
N TYR A 6 -19.05 -10.84 3.92
CA TYR A 6 -18.50 -9.92 4.90
C TYR A 6 -18.47 -10.58 6.28
N LEU A 7 -17.31 -10.53 6.93
CA LEU A 7 -17.05 -11.07 8.25
C LEU A 7 -16.72 -9.91 9.19
N PRO A 8 -17.66 -9.48 10.07
CA PRO A 8 -17.32 -8.50 11.10
C PRO A 8 -16.25 -9.08 12.03
N ARG A 9 -15.48 -8.23 12.71
CA ARG A 9 -14.33 -8.62 13.55
C ARG A 9 -14.59 -9.85 14.44
N LYS A 10 -15.75 -9.91 15.09
CA LYS A 10 -16.15 -11.04 15.97
C LYS A 10 -16.20 -12.39 15.24
N ASP A 11 -16.69 -12.40 14.01
CA ASP A 11 -16.89 -13.60 13.20
C ASP A 11 -15.61 -13.94 12.44
N TRP A 12 -14.82 -12.91 12.10
CA TRP A 12 -13.50 -13.06 11.48
C TRP A 12 -12.58 -13.95 12.30
N LEU A 13 -12.51 -13.78 13.63
CA LEU A 13 -11.68 -14.61 14.51
C LEU A 13 -12.04 -16.11 14.46
N SER A 14 -13.34 -16.41 14.53
CA SER A 14 -13.82 -17.78 14.41
C SER A 14 -13.53 -18.34 13.01
N TRP A 15 -13.69 -17.49 12.00
CA TRP A 15 -13.46 -17.86 10.61
C TRP A 15 -12.00 -18.20 10.33
N ILE A 16 -11.04 -17.35 10.73
CA ILE A 16 -9.60 -17.62 10.53
C ILE A 16 -9.19 -18.92 11.23
N THR A 17 -9.66 -19.16 12.45
CA THR A 17 -9.32 -20.37 13.22
C THR A 17 -9.78 -21.65 12.50
N SER A 18 -10.87 -21.56 11.74
CA SER A 18 -11.46 -22.71 11.06
C SER A 18 -10.98 -22.89 9.61
N HIS A 19 -10.50 -21.83 8.94
CA HIS A 19 -10.23 -21.84 7.50
C HIS A 19 -8.78 -21.50 7.13
N VAL A 20 -8.04 -20.85 8.02
CA VAL A 20 -6.68 -20.40 7.78
C VAL A 20 -5.75 -21.19 8.69
N PRO A 21 -5.01 -22.18 8.16
CA PRO A 21 -4.13 -23.01 8.98
C PRO A 21 -3.01 -22.16 9.57
N MET A 22 -2.69 -22.40 10.83
CA MET A 22 -1.51 -21.82 11.45
C MET A 22 -0.26 -22.40 10.78
N ILE A 23 0.60 -21.55 10.24
CA ILE A 23 1.89 -21.98 9.71
C ILE A 23 2.88 -22.01 10.89
N SER A 24 3.27 -23.21 11.32
CA SER A 24 4.19 -23.43 12.45
C SER A 24 5.63 -23.12 12.08
N GLY A 25 6.45 -22.68 13.05
CA GLY A 25 7.88 -22.48 12.86
C GLY A 25 8.27 -21.09 12.34
N HIS A 26 7.34 -20.13 12.37
CA HIS A 26 7.55 -18.76 11.91
C HIS A 26 7.42 -17.71 13.02
N GLU A 27 7.54 -18.10 14.29
CA GLU A 27 7.50 -17.20 15.44
C GLU A 27 8.61 -16.14 15.34
N GLN A 28 9.80 -16.52 14.83
CA GLN A 28 10.90 -15.59 14.59
C GLN A 28 10.55 -14.53 13.53
N ALA A 29 9.83 -14.92 12.47
CA ALA A 29 9.38 -14.00 11.42
C ALA A 29 8.33 -13.01 11.95
N GLN A 30 7.43 -13.48 12.82
CA GLN A 30 6.46 -12.61 13.50
C GLN A 30 7.16 -11.59 14.40
N GLN A 31 8.11 -12.04 15.22
CA GLN A 31 8.90 -11.13 16.07
C GLN A 31 9.70 -10.12 15.24
N ARG A 32 10.28 -10.54 14.11
CA ARG A 32 10.95 -9.66 13.16
C ARG A 32 10.00 -8.58 12.66
N CYS A 33 8.82 -8.95 12.20
CA CYS A 33 7.80 -8.00 11.72
C CYS A 33 7.35 -7.02 12.81
N LEU A 34 7.07 -7.50 14.03
CA LEU A 34 6.66 -6.63 15.15
C LEU A 34 7.72 -5.56 15.44
N ARG A 35 9.01 -5.92 15.41
CA ARG A 35 10.13 -4.99 15.63
C ARG A 35 10.33 -4.02 14.46
N GLU A 36 10.38 -4.54 13.23
CA GLU A 36 10.76 -3.74 12.06
C GLU A 36 9.62 -2.87 11.52
N CYS A 37 8.36 -3.29 11.72
CA CYS A 37 7.19 -2.63 11.12
C CYS A 37 6.37 -1.78 12.10
N ALA A 38 6.77 -1.70 13.38
CA ALA A 38 6.04 -0.98 14.43
C ALA A 38 4.54 -1.32 14.48
N MET A 39 4.22 -2.61 14.30
CA MET A 39 2.84 -3.11 14.26
C MET A 39 2.45 -3.70 15.61
N THR A 40 1.17 -3.59 15.98
CA THR A 40 0.65 -4.19 17.21
C THR A 40 0.47 -5.70 17.06
N GLU A 41 0.54 -6.45 18.18
CA GLU A 41 0.22 -7.89 18.19
C GLU A 41 -1.20 -8.16 17.70
N GLU A 42 -2.13 -7.24 17.98
CA GLU A 42 -3.49 -7.33 17.47
C GLU A 42 -3.51 -7.31 15.94
N LEU A 43 -2.91 -6.31 15.30
CA LEU A 43 -2.87 -6.25 13.83
C LEU A 43 -2.09 -7.42 13.23
N MET A 44 -1.04 -7.89 13.92
CA MET A 44 -0.32 -9.11 13.55
C MET A 44 -1.26 -10.31 13.45
N ASN A 45 -1.98 -10.61 14.53
CA ASN A 45 -2.76 -11.83 14.66
C ASN A 45 -4.09 -11.78 13.92
N PHE A 46 -4.74 -10.61 13.88
CA PHE A 46 -6.06 -10.46 13.27
C PHE A 46 -5.99 -10.07 11.79
N VAL A 47 -4.89 -9.48 11.30
CA VAL A 47 -4.81 -9.02 9.91
C VAL A 47 -3.62 -9.65 9.20
N LEU A 48 -2.40 -9.42 9.68
CA LEU A 48 -1.20 -9.76 8.90
C LEU A 48 -1.04 -11.26 8.69
N LEU A 49 -1.08 -12.06 9.76
CA LEU A 49 -0.90 -13.51 9.69
C LEU A 49 -1.99 -14.18 8.85
N PRO A 50 -3.29 -13.93 9.07
CA PRO A 50 -4.33 -14.49 8.21
C PRO A 50 -4.13 -14.12 6.74
N LEU A 51 -3.80 -12.86 6.46
CA LEU A 51 -3.61 -12.36 5.10
C LEU A 51 -2.40 -13.01 4.42
N ALA A 52 -1.26 -13.08 5.11
CA ALA A 52 -0.06 -13.74 4.62
C ALA A 52 -0.29 -15.23 4.35
N THR A 53 -1.01 -15.94 5.23
CA THR A 53 -1.36 -17.34 5.00
C THR A 53 -2.29 -17.52 3.80
N MET A 54 -3.29 -16.66 3.63
CA MET A 54 -4.17 -16.72 2.45
C MET A 54 -3.41 -16.44 1.14
N ILE A 55 -2.47 -15.49 1.16
CA ILE A 55 -1.55 -15.21 0.05
C ILE A 55 -0.69 -16.43 -0.23
N TRP A 56 -0.08 -17.01 0.81
CA TRP A 56 0.77 -18.19 0.71
C TRP A 56 0.05 -19.38 0.07
N GLN A 57 -1.18 -19.68 0.53
CA GLN A 57 -1.99 -20.75 -0.05
C GLN A 57 -2.28 -20.52 -1.54
N ARG A 58 -2.66 -19.29 -1.92
CA ARG A 58 -2.93 -18.94 -3.33
C ARG A 58 -1.67 -18.96 -4.18
N TYR A 59 -0.57 -18.47 -3.62
CA TYR A 59 0.74 -18.56 -4.24
C TYR A 59 1.06 -20.02 -4.58
N HIS A 60 0.87 -20.98 -3.68
CA HIS A 60 1.14 -22.39 -3.99
C HIS A 60 0.15 -23.05 -4.97
N GLN A 61 -1.07 -22.53 -5.06
CA GLN A 61 -2.09 -23.02 -5.99
C GLN A 61 -1.98 -22.39 -7.39
N CYS A 62 -1.30 -21.25 -7.50
CA CYS A 62 -1.13 -20.53 -8.76
C CYS A 62 0.10 -21.03 -9.51
N GLU A 63 -0.13 -21.64 -10.68
CA GLU A 63 0.93 -22.05 -11.61
C GLU A 63 1.66 -20.86 -12.25
N LYS A 64 0.98 -19.72 -12.38
CA LYS A 64 1.55 -18.51 -12.98
C LYS A 64 2.46 -17.80 -11.96
N LYS A 65 3.71 -17.60 -12.35
CA LYS A 65 4.71 -16.85 -11.57
C LYS A 65 5.25 -15.67 -12.39
N PRO A 66 5.61 -14.55 -11.73
CA PRO A 66 5.37 -14.23 -10.32
C PRO A 66 3.88 -14.14 -9.96
N PHE A 67 3.55 -14.48 -8.71
CA PHE A 67 2.25 -14.19 -8.12
C PHE A 67 2.22 -12.73 -7.65
N ILE A 68 1.28 -11.94 -8.13
CA ILE A 68 1.23 -10.50 -7.90
C ILE A 68 0.11 -10.16 -6.92
N VAL A 69 0.47 -9.58 -5.78
CA VAL A 69 -0.46 -9.07 -4.77
C VAL A 69 -0.52 -7.55 -4.87
N GLY A 70 -1.71 -7.00 -5.11
CA GLY A 70 -1.94 -5.56 -5.12
C GLY A 70 -2.55 -5.08 -3.80
N ILE A 71 -2.09 -3.94 -3.27
CA ILE A 71 -2.60 -3.34 -2.03
C ILE A 71 -2.98 -1.88 -2.32
N ALA A 72 -4.28 -1.62 -2.38
CA ALA A 72 -4.84 -0.31 -2.69
C ALA A 72 -5.69 0.27 -1.54
N GLY A 73 -6.14 1.51 -1.73
CA GLY A 73 -6.88 2.29 -0.73
C GLY A 73 -6.45 3.75 -0.70
N CYS A 74 -7.20 4.57 0.03
CA CYS A 74 -6.96 6.01 0.14
C CYS A 74 -5.55 6.34 0.69
N VAL A 75 -5.09 7.58 0.48
CA VAL A 75 -3.90 8.11 1.16
C VAL A 75 -4.08 8.01 2.68
N ALA A 76 -2.99 7.80 3.43
CA ALA A 76 -2.98 7.66 4.89
C ALA A 76 -3.77 6.48 5.50
N VAL A 77 -4.47 5.65 4.72
CA VAL A 77 -5.24 4.49 5.24
C VAL A 77 -4.34 3.38 5.83
N GLY A 78 -3.05 3.37 5.48
CA GLY A 78 -2.04 2.43 6.01
C GLY A 78 -1.53 1.37 5.04
N LYS A 79 -1.62 1.61 3.71
CA LYS A 79 -1.17 0.67 2.66
C LYS A 79 0.29 0.25 2.83
N SER A 80 1.20 1.22 2.84
CA SER A 80 2.65 0.97 2.92
C SER A 80 3.04 0.24 4.21
N THR A 81 2.33 0.51 5.32
CA THR A 81 2.51 -0.23 6.59
C THR A 81 2.17 -1.70 6.42
N LEU A 82 1.00 -2.02 5.85
CA LEU A 82 0.58 -3.41 5.62
C LEU A 82 1.49 -4.09 4.58
N ALA A 83 1.79 -3.42 3.48
CA ALA A 83 2.59 -3.96 2.38
C ALA A 83 4.02 -4.29 2.81
N ARG A 84 4.67 -3.40 3.58
CA ARG A 84 6.00 -3.64 4.16
C ARG A 84 5.98 -4.79 5.16
N ALA A 85 4.97 -4.85 6.02
CA ALA A 85 4.85 -5.94 6.98
C ALA A 85 4.60 -7.30 6.30
N LEU A 86 3.79 -7.33 5.24
CA LEU A 86 3.59 -8.53 4.41
C LEU A 86 4.88 -8.93 3.71
N HIS A 87 5.62 -7.96 3.17
CA HIS A 87 6.92 -8.21 2.54
C HIS A 87 7.88 -8.89 3.51
N VAL A 88 8.12 -8.30 4.69
CA VAL A 88 9.02 -8.87 5.70
C VAL A 88 8.56 -10.26 6.14
N LEU A 89 7.25 -10.46 6.35
CA LEU A 89 6.72 -11.75 6.81
C LEU A 89 6.87 -12.83 5.74
N LEU A 90 6.44 -12.56 4.50
CA LEU A 90 6.48 -13.52 3.40
C LEU A 90 7.91 -13.80 2.96
N ALA A 91 8.78 -12.80 2.92
CA ALA A 91 10.21 -12.95 2.64
C ALA A 91 10.86 -13.88 3.66
N ALA A 92 10.52 -13.76 4.94
CA ALA A 92 10.98 -14.67 5.98
C ALA A 92 10.41 -16.11 5.84
N TRP A 93 9.35 -16.32 5.05
CA TRP A 93 8.75 -17.65 4.81
C TRP A 93 9.28 -18.33 3.54
N VAL A 94 9.39 -17.62 2.41
CA VAL A 94 9.91 -18.19 1.14
C VAL A 94 11.42 -17.95 0.91
N GLY A 95 12.01 -16.94 1.54
CA GLY A 95 13.35 -16.43 1.24
C GLY A 95 13.32 -15.02 0.65
N ASP A 96 14.27 -14.17 1.09
CA ASP A 96 14.29 -12.73 0.78
C ASP A 96 14.34 -12.42 -0.74
N ASP A 97 15.11 -13.19 -1.52
CA ASP A 97 15.26 -12.98 -2.97
C ASP A 97 14.01 -13.34 -3.79
N LEU A 98 13.05 -14.07 -3.19
CA LEU A 98 11.85 -14.53 -3.88
C LEU A 98 10.67 -13.58 -3.74
N VAL A 99 10.75 -12.58 -2.86
CA VAL A 99 9.67 -11.61 -2.61
C VAL A 99 10.15 -10.20 -2.91
N ALA A 100 9.57 -9.61 -3.96
CA ALA A 100 9.80 -8.22 -4.30
C ALA A 100 8.70 -7.30 -3.75
N TYR A 101 9.07 -6.04 -3.51
CA TYR A 101 8.18 -4.95 -3.13
C TYR A 101 8.33 -3.78 -4.10
N CYS A 102 7.22 -3.23 -4.57
CA CYS A 102 7.18 -2.07 -5.44
C CYS A 102 6.05 -1.13 -5.01
N SER A 103 6.32 0.18 -4.98
CA SER A 103 5.28 1.19 -4.82
C SER A 103 4.94 1.77 -6.18
N THR A 104 3.66 2.00 -6.45
CA THR A 104 3.26 2.71 -7.68
C THR A 104 3.78 4.15 -7.71
N ASP A 105 4.08 4.74 -6.54
CA ASP A 105 4.67 6.09 -6.42
C ASP A 105 6.05 6.16 -7.09
N ASP A 106 6.76 5.03 -7.22
CA ASP A 106 8.01 4.94 -7.98
C ASP A 106 7.81 5.45 -9.44
N PHE A 107 6.59 5.31 -10.00
CA PHE A 107 6.24 5.72 -11.36
C PHE A 107 5.61 7.11 -11.47
N LEU A 108 5.59 7.92 -10.40
CA LEU A 108 5.23 9.33 -10.52
C LEU A 108 6.23 10.06 -11.43
N TYR A 109 5.73 11.02 -12.20
CA TYR A 109 6.63 11.94 -12.91
C TYR A 109 7.44 12.77 -11.91
N PRO A 110 8.69 13.12 -12.25
CA PRO A 110 9.48 14.07 -11.45
C PRO A 110 8.75 15.41 -11.28
N ASN A 111 8.96 16.09 -10.16
CA ASN A 111 8.29 17.37 -9.86
C ASN A 111 8.49 18.39 -10.99
N ALA A 112 9.70 18.51 -11.55
CA ALA A 112 9.97 19.42 -12.66
C ALA A 112 9.07 19.17 -13.88
N ALA A 113 8.74 17.90 -14.18
CA ALA A 113 7.83 17.56 -15.27
C ALA A 113 6.38 17.91 -14.90
N LEU A 114 5.95 17.60 -13.68
CA LEU A 114 4.61 17.96 -13.17
C LEU A 114 4.40 19.48 -13.15
N ASP A 115 5.37 20.25 -12.67
CA ASP A 115 5.35 21.71 -12.60
C ASP A 115 5.22 22.33 -14.00
N SER A 116 5.98 21.81 -14.98
CA SER A 116 5.92 22.30 -16.36
C SER A 116 4.55 22.10 -17.02
N GLN A 117 3.74 21.17 -16.49
CA GLN A 117 2.40 20.85 -16.97
C GLN A 117 1.30 21.38 -16.04
N GLY A 118 1.66 22.07 -14.95
CA GLY A 118 0.71 22.55 -13.95
C GLY A 118 0.03 21.45 -13.12
N LEU A 119 0.62 20.24 -13.05
CA LEU A 119 0.04 19.05 -12.42
C LEU A 119 0.53 18.81 -10.98
N SER A 120 1.31 19.72 -10.39
CA SER A 120 1.89 19.54 -9.04
C SER A 120 0.84 19.34 -7.95
N HIS A 121 -0.32 20.00 -8.09
CA HIS A 121 -1.47 19.86 -7.19
C HIS A 121 -2.31 18.60 -7.44
N ARG A 122 -1.99 17.83 -8.49
CA ARG A 122 -2.65 16.58 -8.88
C ARG A 122 -1.75 15.37 -8.65
N LYS A 123 -0.71 15.49 -7.82
CA LYS A 123 0.17 14.37 -7.52
C LYS A 123 -0.61 13.25 -6.83
N GLY A 124 -0.56 12.05 -7.41
CA GLY A 124 -1.38 10.90 -7.03
C GLY A 124 -2.62 10.68 -7.89
N PHE A 125 -3.01 11.63 -8.76
CA PHE A 125 -4.03 11.41 -9.78
C PHE A 125 -3.45 10.65 -10.97
N PRO A 126 -4.28 10.00 -11.83
CA PRO A 126 -3.79 9.19 -12.95
C PRO A 126 -2.84 9.91 -13.90
N ASP A 127 -3.05 11.21 -14.13
CA ASP A 127 -2.23 12.08 -14.99
C ASP A 127 -0.84 12.42 -14.40
N SER A 128 -0.61 12.17 -13.12
CA SER A 128 0.70 12.37 -12.48
C SER A 128 1.65 11.16 -12.58
N TYR A 129 1.18 10.03 -13.12
CA TYR A 129 1.95 8.80 -13.27
C TYR A 129 2.40 8.54 -14.71
N ASP A 130 3.59 7.97 -14.87
CA ASP A 130 3.99 7.29 -16.11
C ASP A 130 3.36 5.89 -16.17
N LEU A 131 2.06 5.86 -16.49
CA LEU A 131 1.28 4.61 -16.61
C LEU A 131 1.83 3.68 -17.68
N THR A 132 2.56 4.19 -18.67
CA THR A 132 3.17 3.36 -19.72
C THR A 132 4.39 2.63 -19.17
N ALA A 133 5.30 3.34 -18.49
CA ALA A 133 6.45 2.71 -17.83
C ALA A 133 6.01 1.72 -16.75
N MET A 134 5.00 2.07 -15.95
CA MET A 134 4.45 1.19 -14.91
C MET A 134 3.91 -0.12 -15.49
N ARG A 135 3.06 -0.05 -16.52
CA ARG A 135 2.52 -1.25 -17.18
C ARG A 135 3.61 -2.09 -17.84
N SER A 136 4.54 -1.44 -18.54
CA SER A 136 5.66 -2.14 -19.17
C SER A 136 6.51 -2.89 -18.13
N CYS A 137 6.77 -2.26 -16.98
CA CYS A 137 7.47 -2.89 -15.87
C CYS A 137 6.75 -4.16 -15.38
N PHE A 138 5.48 -4.04 -14.98
CA PHE A 138 4.76 -5.18 -14.42
C PHE A 138 4.50 -6.29 -15.44
N GLN A 139 4.30 -5.96 -16.72
CA GLN A 139 4.22 -6.97 -17.78
C GLN A 139 5.55 -7.70 -17.97
N SER A 140 6.68 -7.00 -17.87
CA SER A 140 8.02 -7.61 -17.97
C SER A 140 8.28 -8.54 -16.78
N ILE A 141 7.93 -8.10 -15.57
CA ILE A 141 7.97 -8.95 -14.37
C ILE A 141 7.08 -10.20 -14.57
N ARG A 142 5.87 -10.04 -15.11
CA ARG A 142 4.94 -11.17 -15.39
C ARG A 142 5.48 -12.15 -16.43
N ARG A 143 6.36 -11.72 -17.33
CA ARG A 143 7.10 -12.59 -18.27
C ARG A 143 8.33 -13.24 -17.63
N GLY A 144 8.61 -12.97 -16.36
CA GLY A 144 9.80 -13.46 -15.68
C GLY A 144 11.07 -12.73 -16.10
N GLU A 145 10.99 -11.46 -16.51
CA GLU A 145 12.15 -10.65 -16.86
C GLU A 145 12.64 -9.87 -15.63
N ALA A 146 13.96 -9.68 -15.53
CA ALA A 146 14.51 -8.74 -14.56
C ALA A 146 14.23 -7.31 -15.02
N VAL A 147 13.83 -6.44 -14.09
CA VAL A 147 13.51 -5.03 -14.40
C VAL A 147 14.24 -4.09 -13.46
N THR A 148 14.36 -2.84 -13.90
CA THR A 148 14.88 -1.75 -13.10
C THR A 148 13.82 -0.67 -13.01
N THR A 149 13.43 -0.31 -11.79
CA THR A 149 12.43 0.73 -11.55
C THR A 149 13.08 1.98 -10.98
N PRO A 150 12.50 3.16 -11.22
CA PRO A 150 12.80 4.32 -10.39
C PRO A 150 12.52 4.10 -8.91
N VAL A 151 13.01 5.05 -8.10
CA VAL A 151 12.74 5.12 -6.66
C VAL A 151 12.14 6.48 -6.34
N TYR A 152 10.98 6.46 -5.69
CA TYR A 152 10.38 7.66 -5.12
C TYR A 152 10.82 7.86 -3.66
N SER A 153 11.09 9.10 -3.27
CA SER A 153 11.41 9.46 -1.90
C SER A 153 10.36 10.40 -1.33
N HIS A 154 9.71 9.97 -0.24
CA HIS A 154 8.78 10.83 0.50
C HIS A 154 9.49 11.98 1.24
N ALA A 155 10.80 11.87 1.49
CA ALA A 155 11.57 12.92 2.15
C ALA A 155 11.87 14.09 1.21
N SER A 156 12.32 13.80 -0.02
CA SER A 156 12.47 14.83 -1.06
C SER A 156 11.15 15.15 -1.78
N TYR A 157 10.10 14.36 -1.49
CA TYR A 157 8.81 14.41 -2.18
C TYR A 157 8.98 14.39 -3.71
N ASP A 158 9.91 13.59 -4.22
CA ASP A 158 10.24 13.51 -5.64
C ASP A 158 10.87 12.17 -6.00
N ARG A 159 10.91 11.88 -7.30
CA ARG A 159 11.65 10.75 -7.86
C ARG A 159 13.15 11.02 -7.78
N LEU A 160 13.90 10.06 -7.26
CA LEU A 160 15.36 10.12 -7.20
C LEU A 160 15.95 9.87 -8.59
N THR A 161 16.89 10.73 -8.99
CA THR A 161 17.49 10.68 -10.35
C THR A 161 18.70 9.75 -10.41
N ASP A 162 19.35 9.53 -9.29
CA ASP A 162 20.59 8.75 -9.11
C ASP A 162 20.34 7.35 -8.52
N GLN A 163 19.09 7.04 -8.16
CA GLN A 163 18.72 5.76 -7.55
C GLN A 163 17.71 5.00 -8.39
N GLN A 164 17.95 3.70 -8.51
CA GLN A 164 17.06 2.75 -9.15
C GLN A 164 16.99 1.48 -8.31
N ARG A 165 15.86 0.78 -8.39
CA ARG A 165 15.65 -0.51 -7.74
C ARG A 165 15.67 -1.61 -8.79
N HIS A 166 16.51 -2.61 -8.57
CA HIS A 166 16.53 -3.82 -9.41
C HIS A 166 15.58 -4.87 -8.81
N ILE A 167 14.69 -5.40 -9.64
CA ILE A 167 13.79 -6.51 -9.29
C ILE A 167 14.18 -7.70 -10.17
N ASN A 168 14.80 -8.70 -9.55
CA ASN A 168 15.38 -9.84 -10.24
C ASN A 168 14.46 -11.06 -10.19
N GLN A 169 13.50 -11.14 -11.13
CA GLN A 169 12.65 -12.32 -11.36
C GLN A 169 12.04 -12.91 -10.07
N PRO A 170 11.27 -12.13 -9.27
CA PRO A 170 10.72 -12.62 -8.03
C PRO A 170 9.71 -13.76 -8.28
N SER A 171 9.47 -14.58 -7.27
CA SER A 171 8.35 -15.54 -7.29
C SER A 171 7.04 -14.90 -6.83
N LEU A 172 7.13 -13.89 -5.95
CA LEU A 172 6.00 -13.11 -5.44
C LEU A 172 6.33 -11.62 -5.51
N LEU A 173 5.41 -10.81 -6.05
CA LEU A 173 5.53 -9.36 -6.08
C LEU A 173 4.40 -8.74 -5.26
N ILE A 174 4.75 -7.89 -4.30
CA ILE A 174 3.81 -7.01 -3.60
C ILE A 174 3.88 -5.64 -4.25
N VAL A 175 2.74 -5.17 -4.76
CA VAL A 175 2.56 -3.83 -5.30
C VAL A 175 1.63 -3.05 -4.39
N GLU A 176 2.05 -1.87 -3.94
CA GLU A 176 1.18 -0.98 -3.17
C GLU A 176 1.04 0.39 -3.81
N GLY A 177 -0.10 1.03 -3.57
CA GLY A 177 -0.34 2.40 -3.99
C GLY A 177 -1.81 2.69 -4.23
N VAL A 178 -2.12 3.91 -4.64
CA VAL A 178 -3.51 4.34 -4.82
C VAL A 178 -4.18 3.68 -6.03
N ASN A 179 -3.40 3.27 -7.03
CA ASN A 179 -3.85 2.62 -8.26
C ASN A 179 -3.30 1.19 -8.40
N ALA A 180 -3.05 0.49 -7.29
CA ALA A 180 -2.29 -0.76 -7.30
C ALA A 180 -3.05 -2.00 -7.83
N LEU A 181 -4.38 -1.95 -7.98
CA LEU A 181 -5.17 -3.07 -8.52
C LEU A 181 -5.52 -2.86 -10.00
N SER A 182 -5.69 -1.62 -10.45
CA SER A 182 -5.96 -1.30 -11.86
C SER A 182 -4.68 -0.96 -12.64
N TRP A 183 -3.68 -0.36 -11.99
CA TRP A 183 -2.52 0.28 -12.63
C TRP A 183 -2.92 1.38 -13.62
N GLY A 184 -4.03 2.06 -13.34
CA GLY A 184 -4.62 3.08 -14.20
C GLY A 184 -5.36 2.52 -15.42
N VAL A 185 -5.63 1.21 -15.47
CA VAL A 185 -6.40 0.53 -16.53
C VAL A 185 -7.39 -0.48 -15.95
N GLU A 186 -8.52 -0.75 -16.60
CA GLU A 186 -9.52 -1.69 -16.05
C GLU A 186 -9.00 -3.13 -15.86
N ILE A 187 -7.94 -3.53 -16.59
CA ILE A 187 -7.39 -4.90 -16.56
C ILE A 187 -5.90 -4.83 -16.22
N SER A 188 -5.55 -5.23 -14.99
CA SER A 188 -4.16 -5.47 -14.55
C SER A 188 -3.83 -6.97 -14.57
N CYS A 189 -2.58 -7.34 -14.23
CA CYS A 189 -2.21 -8.74 -13.99
C CYS A 189 -2.05 -9.09 -12.50
N VAL A 190 -2.70 -8.33 -11.61
CA VAL A 190 -2.80 -8.67 -10.19
C VAL A 190 -3.53 -9.99 -10.02
N ASP A 191 -2.92 -10.93 -9.30
CA ASP A 191 -3.52 -12.24 -9.00
C ASP A 191 -4.36 -12.21 -7.73
N TRP A 192 -4.07 -11.28 -6.80
CA TRP A 192 -4.89 -11.09 -5.61
C TRP A 192 -4.86 -9.64 -5.11
N GLY A 193 -6.03 -9.00 -5.07
CA GLY A 193 -6.17 -7.60 -4.66
C GLY A 193 -6.65 -7.44 -3.21
N VAL A 194 -5.97 -6.57 -2.47
CA VAL A 194 -6.35 -6.14 -1.12
C VAL A 194 -6.69 -4.65 -1.15
N PHE A 195 -7.85 -4.26 -0.64
CA PHE A 195 -8.23 -2.86 -0.49
C PHE A 195 -8.42 -2.51 0.99
N LEU A 196 -7.73 -1.45 1.43
CA LEU A 196 -7.88 -0.91 2.77
C LEU A 196 -8.96 0.18 2.80
N GLU A 197 -9.94 0.00 3.67
CA GLU A 197 -11.11 0.86 3.79
C GLU A 197 -11.24 1.40 5.22
N ALA A 198 -11.70 2.64 5.34
CA ALA A 198 -12.14 3.24 6.60
C ALA A 198 -13.11 4.38 6.30
N ASP A 199 -13.74 4.89 7.34
CA ASP A 199 -14.52 6.14 7.24
C ASP A 199 -13.62 7.30 6.81
N LEU A 200 -14.07 8.12 5.85
CA LEU A 200 -13.26 9.22 5.29
C LEU A 200 -12.86 10.25 6.35
N MET A 201 -13.70 10.52 7.36
CA MET A 201 -13.33 11.41 8.46
C MET A 201 -12.21 10.83 9.32
N ALA A 202 -12.18 9.50 9.48
CA ALA A 202 -11.07 8.84 10.16
C ALA A 202 -9.78 8.95 9.35
N ILE A 203 -9.83 8.75 8.03
CA ILE A 203 -8.67 8.85 7.14
C ILE A 203 -8.13 10.29 7.10
N GLU A 204 -9.00 11.28 7.01
CA GLU A 204 -8.64 12.70 7.12
C GLU A 204 -7.87 12.96 8.43
N GLY A 205 -8.43 12.50 9.56
CA GLY A 205 -7.80 12.63 10.85
C GLY A 205 -6.42 11.96 10.91
N TRP A 206 -6.24 10.79 10.28
CA TRP A 206 -4.94 10.10 10.19
C TRP A 206 -3.95 10.86 9.32
N PHE A 207 -4.40 11.39 8.18
CA PHE A 207 -3.58 12.20 7.28
C PHE A 207 -3.03 13.43 8.01
N ILE A 208 -3.92 14.20 8.66
CA ILE A 208 -3.54 15.42 9.39
C ILE A 208 -2.59 15.07 10.53
N ARG A 209 -2.95 14.10 11.40
CA ARG A 209 -2.09 13.73 12.54
C ARG A 209 -0.72 13.24 12.11
N ARG A 210 -0.64 12.46 11.02
CA ARG A 210 0.65 12.01 10.49
C ARG A 210 1.49 13.18 10.01
N ALA A 211 0.91 14.10 9.24
CA ALA A 211 1.62 15.28 8.76
C ALA A 211 2.08 16.20 9.90
N GLU A 212 1.25 16.41 10.92
CA GLU A 212 1.64 17.17 12.12
C GLU A 212 2.79 16.52 12.89
N GLN A 213 2.77 15.19 13.03
CA GLN A 213 3.87 14.46 13.64
C GLN A 213 5.16 14.62 12.84
N LEU A 214 5.08 14.46 11.51
CA LEU A 214 6.22 14.66 10.62
C LEU A 214 6.75 16.10 10.67
N ALA A 215 5.86 17.10 10.81
CA ALA A 215 6.24 18.50 10.91
C ALA A 215 7.17 18.79 12.11
N VAL A 216 6.97 18.09 13.23
CA VAL A 216 7.78 18.27 14.45
C VAL A 216 8.94 17.28 14.58
N THR A 217 9.01 16.28 13.70
CA THR A 217 10.11 15.30 13.68
C THR A 217 10.94 15.41 12.39
N GLU A 218 10.43 14.89 11.28
CA GLU A 218 11.17 14.66 10.04
C GLU A 218 11.33 15.93 9.19
N TRP A 219 10.32 16.81 9.15
CA TRP A 219 10.36 18.04 8.35
C TRP A 219 11.11 19.18 9.04
N THR A 220 11.82 18.89 10.14
CA THR A 220 12.66 19.86 10.84
C THR A 220 14.03 20.04 10.18
N ASP A 221 14.42 19.12 9.29
CA ASP A 221 15.63 19.19 8.47
C ASP A 221 15.43 20.13 7.27
N PRO A 222 16.26 21.18 7.09
CA PRO A 222 16.18 22.10 5.95
C PRO A 222 16.32 21.46 4.56
N SER A 223 16.85 20.25 4.47
CA SER A 223 16.99 19.50 3.21
C SER A 223 15.71 18.77 2.79
N VAL A 224 14.73 18.62 3.68
CA VAL A 224 13.45 17.95 3.41
C VAL A 224 12.49 18.90 2.71
N TYR A 225 11.74 18.37 1.73
CA TYR A 225 10.85 19.16 0.88
C TYR A 225 9.82 19.99 1.68
N PHE A 226 9.27 19.40 2.73
CA PHE A 226 8.24 20.02 3.56
C PHE A 226 8.77 20.91 4.68
N TYR A 227 10.07 21.24 4.71
CA TYR A 227 10.66 22.11 5.73
C TYR A 227 9.96 23.46 5.87
N GLY A 228 9.47 24.04 4.76
CA GLY A 228 8.69 25.28 4.82
C GLY A 228 7.43 25.17 5.68
N LEU A 229 6.79 23.99 5.67
CA LEU A 229 5.55 23.73 6.42
C LEU A 229 5.78 23.53 7.91
N SER A 230 6.95 23.01 8.32
CA SER A 230 7.27 22.83 9.76
C SER A 230 7.44 24.16 10.52
N ARG A 231 7.57 25.27 9.79
CA ARG A 231 7.70 26.62 10.35
C ARG A 231 6.37 27.35 10.56
N LEU A 232 5.27 26.76 10.08
CA LEU A 232 3.93 27.31 10.29
C LEU A 232 3.52 27.13 11.76
N TYR A 233 2.66 28.02 12.26
CA TYR A 233 1.99 27.77 13.54
C TYR A 233 1.07 26.54 13.41
N PRO A 234 0.87 25.75 14.48
CA PRO A 234 0.08 24.51 14.42
C PRO A 234 -1.29 24.66 13.74
N GLU A 235 -2.00 25.76 14.01
CA GLU A 235 -3.31 26.01 13.39
C GLU A 235 -3.21 26.32 11.89
N GLN A 236 -2.18 27.05 11.46
CA GLN A 236 -1.95 27.33 10.05
C GLN A 236 -1.58 26.05 9.28
N LEU A 237 -0.76 25.18 9.90
CA LEU A 237 -0.43 23.89 9.32
C LEU A 237 -1.68 23.02 9.19
N ARG A 238 -2.51 22.94 10.24
CA ARG A 238 -3.77 22.18 10.20
C ARG A 238 -4.71 22.72 9.12
N GLU A 239 -4.92 24.03 9.03
CA GLU A 239 -5.73 24.64 7.96
C GLU A 239 -5.21 24.30 6.57
N TYR A 240 -3.89 24.37 6.36
CA TYR A 240 -3.26 23.99 5.09
C TYR A 240 -3.50 22.50 4.76
N LEU A 241 -3.29 21.61 5.72
CA LEU A 241 -3.47 20.16 5.54
C LEU A 241 -4.93 19.80 5.25
N MET A 242 -5.89 20.47 5.90
CA MET A 242 -7.31 20.28 5.60
C MET A 242 -7.63 20.65 4.15
N ARG A 243 -7.05 21.74 3.62
CA ARG A 243 -7.22 22.10 2.19
C ARG A 243 -6.61 21.05 1.28
N VAL A 244 -5.38 20.60 1.55
CA VAL A 244 -4.75 19.52 0.78
C VAL A 244 -5.59 18.24 0.80
N TRP A 245 -6.20 17.92 1.96
CA TRP A 245 -7.11 16.78 2.04
C TRP A 245 -8.33 16.97 1.14
N GLN A 246 -9.06 18.07 1.27
CA GLN A 246 -10.28 18.32 0.52
C GLN A 246 -10.03 18.45 -1.00
N ASP A 247 -9.05 19.27 -1.37
CA ASP A 247 -8.83 19.69 -2.77
C ASP A 247 -8.00 18.67 -3.57
N THR A 248 -7.31 17.74 -2.90
CA THR A 248 -6.43 16.76 -3.55
C THR A 248 -6.76 15.33 -3.15
N ASN A 249 -6.61 14.96 -1.87
CA ASN A 249 -6.67 13.55 -1.48
C ASN A 249 -8.09 12.97 -1.54
N LEU A 250 -9.08 13.71 -1.06
CA LEU A 250 -10.48 13.32 -1.07
C LEU A 250 -11.02 13.30 -2.51
N LEU A 251 -10.77 14.36 -3.27
CA LEU A 251 -11.15 14.43 -4.67
C LEU A 251 -10.57 13.26 -5.48
N ASN A 252 -9.27 12.97 -5.32
CA ASN A 252 -8.64 11.83 -5.97
C ASN A 252 -9.26 10.50 -5.53
N TYR A 253 -9.62 10.37 -4.25
CA TYR A 253 -10.27 9.16 -3.76
C TYR A 253 -11.61 8.91 -4.44
N GLU A 254 -12.46 9.92 -4.49
CA GLU A 254 -13.80 9.84 -5.06
C GLU A 254 -13.76 9.62 -6.58
N GLU A 255 -12.83 10.26 -7.28
CA GLU A 255 -12.73 10.17 -8.74
C GLU A 255 -11.98 8.93 -9.22
N ASN A 256 -10.92 8.49 -8.52
CA ASN A 256 -9.95 7.55 -9.09
C ASN A 256 -9.61 6.35 -8.19
N ILE A 257 -9.70 6.44 -6.87
CA ILE A 257 -9.23 5.36 -5.97
C ILE A 257 -10.38 4.42 -5.59
N VAL A 258 -11.59 4.94 -5.36
CA VAL A 258 -12.72 4.13 -4.87
C VAL A 258 -13.09 3.02 -5.84
N VAL A 259 -12.84 3.20 -7.14
CA VAL A 259 -13.11 2.17 -8.18
C VAL A 259 -12.27 0.92 -8.00
N GLU A 260 -11.05 1.05 -7.44
CA GLU A 260 -10.16 -0.08 -7.12
C GLU A 260 -10.83 -1.05 -6.14
N ARG A 261 -11.70 -0.56 -5.26
CA ARG A 261 -12.44 -1.37 -4.28
C ARG A 261 -13.19 -2.52 -4.95
N SER A 262 -13.74 -2.28 -6.15
CA SER A 262 -14.48 -3.30 -6.90
C SER A 262 -13.59 -4.41 -7.46
N LEU A 263 -12.29 -4.13 -7.65
CA LEU A 263 -11.29 -5.07 -8.16
C LEU A 263 -10.70 -5.97 -7.07
N ALA A 264 -10.87 -5.61 -5.79
CA ALA A 264 -10.30 -6.33 -4.66
C ALA A 264 -10.93 -7.70 -4.43
N ASP A 265 -10.10 -8.65 -4.01
CA ASP A 265 -10.51 -9.97 -3.53
C ASP A 265 -10.65 -10.02 -2.00
N CYS A 266 -10.05 -9.05 -1.31
CA CYS A 266 -10.11 -8.86 0.13
C CYS A 266 -10.24 -7.37 0.44
N ILE A 267 -11.25 -7.00 1.22
CA ILE A 267 -11.40 -5.63 1.73
C ILE A 267 -11.25 -5.66 3.24
N ILE A 268 -10.29 -4.91 3.77
CA ILE A 268 -10.03 -4.78 5.20
C ILE A 268 -10.58 -3.43 5.65
N THR A 269 -11.68 -3.46 6.40
CA THR A 269 -12.32 -2.26 6.91
C THR A 269 -11.82 -1.95 8.33
N LYS A 270 -11.39 -0.71 8.57
CA LYS A 270 -10.83 -0.23 9.83
C LYS A 270 -11.80 0.70 10.57
N ASN A 271 -11.71 0.68 11.90
CA ASN A 271 -12.29 1.71 12.77
C ASN A 271 -11.35 2.93 12.87
N ALA A 272 -11.84 4.02 13.47
CA ALA A 272 -11.10 5.28 13.61
C ALA A 272 -9.82 5.17 14.46
N ASP A 273 -9.73 4.17 15.32
CA ASP A 273 -8.55 3.80 16.13
C ASP A 273 -7.59 2.85 15.38
N HIS A 274 -7.79 2.67 14.06
CA HIS A 274 -7.11 1.69 13.20
C HIS A 274 -7.38 0.21 13.51
N SER A 275 -8.19 -0.10 14.52
CA SER A 275 -8.55 -1.49 14.82
C SER A 275 -9.38 -2.09 13.69
N LEU A 276 -9.32 -3.41 13.54
CA LEU A 276 -10.10 -4.12 12.52
C LEU A 276 -11.60 -4.00 12.83
N ARG A 277 -12.39 -3.51 11.87
CA ARG A 277 -13.86 -3.54 11.92
C ARG A 277 -14.40 -4.84 11.33
N GLY A 278 -13.84 -5.28 10.21
CA GLY A 278 -14.25 -6.50 9.53
C GLY A 278 -13.46 -6.72 8.24
N VAL A 279 -13.67 -7.89 7.65
CA VAL A 279 -13.04 -8.30 6.40
C VAL A 279 -14.13 -8.77 5.46
N TRP A 280 -14.17 -8.24 4.24
CA TRP A 280 -14.92 -8.83 3.14
C TRP A 280 -13.97 -9.67 2.28
N LEU A 281 -14.41 -10.85 1.88
CA LEU A 281 -13.69 -11.73 0.97
C LEU A 281 -14.54 -12.00 -0.26
N ARG A 282 -13.92 -11.92 -1.44
CA ARG A 282 -14.55 -12.31 -2.70
C ARG A 282 -14.69 -13.82 -2.77
N GLY A 283 -15.79 -14.26 -3.37
CA GLY A 283 -15.97 -15.65 -3.76
C GLY A 283 -14.92 -16.06 -4.80
N THR A 284 -14.27 -17.20 -4.60
CA THR A 284 -13.34 -17.80 -5.57
C THR A 284 -13.91 -19.09 -6.10
#